data_AF-A0A1I0Q8U5-F1
#
_entry.id   AF-A0A1I0Q8U5-F1
#
_cell.length_a   1.000
_cell.length_b   1.000
_cell.length_c   1.000
_cell.angle_alpha   90.00
_cell.angle_beta   90.00
_cell.angle_gamma   90.00
#
_symmetry.space_group_name_H-M   'P 1'
#
loop_
_entity.id
_entity.type
_entity.pdbx_description
1 polymer ?
#
loop_
_entity_poly.entity_id
_entity_poly.type
_entity_poly.pdbx_seq_one_letter_code
_entity_poly.pdbx_strand_id
1 'polypeptide(L)'
;MTPETDARAHPNVDVETMSPDAYRTRTLRVDFLFLDRNDCDRCSGTEDSLHRAIDRLAPLFDDLGVEIVVRNVRVETAADARRTRLASSPTIRIDGRDVQPAIDESPCNSCSDLCGGETGVDCRTWLFDGERHSRAPVALLVDALLRAAFSDRWERYGTRERDAETGDPYRLPENLRTFFEATERGQGGENETEPCC
;
A
#
# COMPACT_ATOMS: atom_id res chain seq x y z
N MET A 1 -34.16 -38.05 -25.86
CA MET A 1 -33.04 -37.49 -25.07
C MET A 1 -33.50 -37.46 -23.63
N THR A 2 -33.18 -38.52 -22.90
CA THR A 2 -33.50 -38.68 -21.47
C THR A 2 -32.37 -38.08 -20.65
N PRO A 3 -32.63 -37.40 -19.52
CA PRO A 3 -31.56 -37.01 -18.61
C PRO A 3 -31.02 -38.28 -17.94
N GLU A 4 -29.70 -38.45 -17.98
CA GLU A 4 -29.00 -39.47 -17.21
C GLU A 4 -29.10 -39.12 -15.72
N THR A 5 -29.78 -39.96 -14.96
CA THR A 5 -29.82 -39.89 -13.51
C THR A 5 -28.51 -40.45 -12.96
N ASP A 6 -27.73 -39.60 -12.29
CA ASP A 6 -26.46 -39.97 -11.65
C ASP A 6 -26.71 -41.04 -10.56
N ALA A 7 -26.13 -42.22 -10.74
CA ALA A 7 -26.45 -43.45 -10.03
C ALA A 7 -25.61 -43.68 -8.77
N ARG A 8 -25.28 -42.63 -7.99
CA ARG A 8 -24.40 -42.75 -6.81
C ARG A 8 -24.88 -42.06 -5.52
N ALA A 9 -26.18 -41.91 -5.32
CA ALA A 9 -26.70 -41.44 -4.02
C ALA A 9 -26.67 -42.59 -2.98
N HIS A 10 -25.81 -42.47 -1.96
CA HIS A 10 -25.82 -43.34 -0.77
C HIS A 10 -26.75 -42.71 0.30
N PRO A 11 -27.58 -43.49 1.02
CA PRO A 11 -28.65 -42.96 1.90
C PRO A 11 -28.18 -42.14 3.11
N ASN A 12 -26.87 -42.05 3.35
CA ASN A 12 -26.26 -41.31 4.47
C ASN A 12 -25.16 -40.34 3.98
N VAL A 13 -25.12 -40.03 2.68
CA VAL A 13 -24.11 -39.13 2.11
C VAL A 13 -24.83 -38.03 1.33
N ASP A 14 -24.80 -36.83 1.88
CA ASP A 14 -25.19 -35.63 1.15
C ASP A 14 -24.04 -35.25 0.22
N VAL A 15 -24.27 -35.33 -1.09
CA VAL A 15 -23.35 -34.87 -2.12
C VAL A 15 -23.84 -33.51 -2.60
N GLU A 16 -23.14 -32.45 -2.19
CA GLU A 16 -23.40 -31.10 -2.69
C GLU A 16 -22.59 -30.84 -3.94
N THR A 17 -23.26 -30.41 -5.01
CA THR A 17 -22.62 -29.89 -6.22
C THR A 17 -22.45 -28.39 -6.08
N MET A 18 -21.22 -27.94 -5.80
CA MET A 18 -20.88 -26.52 -5.81
C MET A 18 -20.60 -26.05 -7.24
N SER A 19 -21.05 -24.82 -7.58
CA SER A 19 -20.60 -24.16 -8.81
C SER A 19 -19.08 -23.92 -8.72
N PRO A 20 -18.32 -24.06 -9.82
CA PRO A 20 -16.93 -23.61 -9.88
C PRO A 20 -16.75 -22.17 -9.39
N ASP A 21 -17.75 -21.30 -9.55
CA ASP A 21 -17.72 -19.90 -9.05
C ASP A 21 -17.79 -19.78 -7.53
N ALA A 22 -18.11 -20.86 -6.81
CA ALA A 22 -18.10 -20.91 -5.35
C ALA A 22 -16.68 -21.15 -4.78
N TYR A 23 -15.69 -21.42 -5.64
CA TYR A 23 -14.26 -21.22 -5.32
C TYR A 23 -14.01 -19.71 -5.27
N ARG A 24 -14.25 -19.09 -4.12
CA ARG A 24 -14.00 -17.66 -3.94
C ARG A 24 -12.50 -17.39 -3.93
N THR A 25 -11.96 -16.98 -5.06
CA THR A 25 -10.63 -16.37 -5.12
C THR A 25 -10.64 -15.08 -4.30
N ARG A 26 -9.72 -14.94 -3.36
CA ARG A 26 -9.61 -13.73 -2.52
C ARG A 26 -8.60 -12.77 -3.13
N THR A 27 -9.06 -11.65 -3.68
CA THR A 27 -8.15 -10.63 -4.22
C THR A 27 -7.80 -9.57 -3.17
N LEU A 28 -6.56 -9.52 -2.71
CA LEU A 28 -6.01 -8.45 -1.88
C LEU A 28 -5.60 -7.25 -2.75
N ARG A 29 -6.12 -6.06 -2.44
CA ARG A 29 -5.72 -4.82 -3.13
C ARG A 29 -4.66 -4.11 -2.32
N VAL A 30 -3.45 -4.01 -2.86
CA VAL A 30 -2.32 -3.36 -2.19
C VAL A 30 -2.06 -2.02 -2.85
N ASP A 31 -2.24 -0.92 -2.12
CA ASP A 31 -1.90 0.42 -2.58
C ASP A 31 -0.54 0.82 -2.02
N PHE A 32 0.40 1.12 -2.91
CA PHE A 32 1.69 1.70 -2.55
C PHE A 32 1.69 3.19 -2.91
N LEU A 33 1.59 4.04 -1.90
CA LEU A 33 1.57 5.49 -2.04
C LEU A 33 2.96 6.06 -1.78
N PHE A 34 3.46 6.89 -2.68
CA PHE A 34 4.82 7.44 -2.62
C PHE A 34 4.90 8.84 -3.24
N LEU A 35 5.93 9.60 -2.86
CA LEU A 35 6.25 10.90 -3.47
C LEU A 35 7.12 10.73 -4.72
N ASP A 36 8.28 10.08 -4.56
CA ASP A 36 9.21 9.84 -5.64
C ASP A 36 9.94 8.51 -5.45
N ARG A 37 10.08 7.67 -6.49
CA ARG A 37 10.79 6.38 -6.42
C ARG A 37 12.12 6.38 -7.17
N ASN A 38 12.36 7.40 -7.98
CA ASN A 38 13.56 7.47 -8.79
C ASN A 38 14.72 7.97 -7.93
N ASP A 39 14.45 8.99 -7.11
CA ASP A 39 15.49 9.73 -6.39
C ASP A 39 15.41 9.55 -4.87
N CYS A 40 14.31 8.98 -4.33
CA CYS A 40 14.15 8.70 -2.91
C CYS A 40 14.34 7.22 -2.56
N ASP A 41 15.43 6.94 -1.83
CA ASP A 41 15.85 5.59 -1.44
C ASP A 41 14.88 4.89 -0.46
N ARG A 42 14.15 5.67 0.34
CA ARG A 42 13.11 5.16 1.24
C ARG A 42 11.90 4.66 0.48
N CYS A 43 11.51 5.37 -0.58
CA CYS A 43 10.37 4.99 -1.40
C CYS A 43 10.70 3.76 -2.25
N SER A 44 11.78 3.79 -3.04
CA SER A 44 12.20 2.62 -3.82
C SER A 44 12.56 1.42 -2.94
N GLY A 45 13.26 1.64 -1.83
CA GLY A 45 13.58 0.55 -0.90
C GLY A 45 12.38 -0.06 -0.18
N THR A 46 11.30 0.70 0.01
CA THR A 46 10.03 0.19 0.54
C THR A 46 9.27 -0.59 -0.54
N GLU A 47 9.30 -0.13 -1.80
CA GLU A 47 8.75 -0.88 -2.94
C GLU A 47 9.45 -2.24 -3.11
N ASP A 48 10.79 -2.25 -3.08
CA ASP A 48 11.58 -3.48 -3.14
C ASP A 48 11.20 -4.45 -2.02
N SER A 49 10.97 -3.92 -0.82
CA SER A 49 10.57 -4.73 0.33
C SER A 49 9.17 -5.31 0.16
N LEU A 50 8.26 -4.56 -0.47
CA LEU A 50 6.92 -5.03 -0.82
C LEU A 50 6.97 -6.14 -1.86
N HIS A 51 7.73 -5.97 -2.95
CA HIS A 51 7.91 -7.02 -3.96
C HIS A 51 8.49 -8.30 -3.34
N ARG A 52 9.54 -8.17 -2.50
CA ARG A 52 10.11 -9.34 -1.79
C ARG A 52 9.11 -10.03 -0.86
N ALA A 53 8.21 -9.28 -0.23
CA ALA A 53 7.17 -9.87 0.61
C ALA A 53 6.15 -10.64 -0.23
N ILE A 54 5.75 -10.08 -1.37
CA ILE A 54 4.84 -10.72 -2.34
C ILE A 54 5.47 -11.98 -2.91
N ASP A 55 6.72 -11.92 -3.39
CA ASP A 55 7.43 -13.06 -3.98
C ASP A 55 7.54 -14.24 -3.00
N ARG A 56 7.73 -13.96 -1.70
CA ARG A 56 7.78 -14.99 -0.64
C ARG A 56 6.44 -15.66 -0.41
N LEU A 57 5.34 -14.94 -0.64
CA LEU A 57 3.98 -15.42 -0.38
C LEU A 57 3.29 -15.97 -1.63
N ALA A 58 3.79 -15.65 -2.83
CA ALA A 58 3.17 -16.04 -4.09
C ALA A 58 2.87 -17.55 -4.18
N PRO A 59 3.80 -18.48 -3.89
CA PRO A 59 3.48 -19.91 -3.95
C PRO A 59 2.37 -20.33 -2.99
N LEU A 60 2.38 -19.77 -1.77
CA LEU A 60 1.36 -20.04 -0.77
C LEU A 60 -0.01 -19.47 -1.17
N PHE A 61 -0.02 -18.28 -1.77
CA PHE A 61 -1.24 -17.60 -2.18
C PHE A 61 -1.84 -18.25 -3.42
N ASP A 62 -1.03 -18.70 -4.36
CA ASP A 62 -1.46 -19.49 -5.51
C ASP A 62 -2.16 -20.79 -5.06
N ASP A 63 -1.55 -21.53 -4.12
CA ASP A 63 -2.13 -22.77 -3.56
C ASP A 63 -3.46 -22.52 -2.82
N LEU A 64 -3.64 -21.32 -2.28
CA LEU A 64 -4.80 -20.94 -1.46
C LEU A 64 -5.85 -20.10 -2.25
N GLY A 65 -5.64 -19.87 -3.54
CA GLY A 65 -6.54 -19.05 -4.36
C GLY A 65 -6.62 -17.60 -3.88
N VAL A 66 -5.51 -17.03 -3.41
CA VAL A 66 -5.39 -15.62 -3.02
C VAL A 66 -4.65 -14.87 -4.12
N GLU A 67 -5.28 -13.85 -4.67
CA GLU A 67 -4.65 -12.97 -5.66
C GLU A 67 -4.16 -11.69 -5.00
N ILE A 68 -3.05 -11.13 -5.46
CA ILE A 68 -2.59 -9.79 -5.06
C ILE A 68 -2.64 -8.86 -6.27
N VAL A 69 -3.28 -7.71 -6.11
CA VAL A 69 -3.25 -6.61 -7.09
C VAL A 69 -2.56 -5.42 -6.45
N VAL A 70 -1.36 -5.08 -6.95
CA VAL A 70 -0.61 -3.90 -6.50
C VAL A 70 -0.96 -2.68 -7.36
N ARG A 71 -1.26 -1.55 -6.72
CA ARG A 71 -1.49 -0.26 -7.35
C ARG A 71 -0.46 0.73 -6.83
N ASN A 72 0.40 1.18 -7.74
CA ASN A 72 1.38 2.22 -7.47
C ASN A 72 0.71 3.59 -7.63
N VAL A 73 0.69 4.37 -6.56
CA VAL A 73 0.03 5.67 -6.48
C VAL A 73 1.05 6.75 -6.17
N ARG A 74 1.57 7.39 -7.21
CA ARG A 74 2.39 8.60 -7.03
C ARG A 74 1.50 9.74 -6.55
N VAL A 75 1.93 10.41 -5.49
CA VAL A 75 1.24 11.58 -4.92
C VAL A 75 2.07 12.81 -5.26
N GLU A 76 1.72 13.46 -6.38
CA GLU A 76 2.51 14.53 -6.98
C GLU A 76 2.13 15.91 -6.44
N THR A 77 0.88 16.07 -5.99
CA THR A 77 0.35 17.36 -5.55
C THR A 77 -0.34 17.31 -4.19
N ALA A 78 -0.51 18.47 -3.57
CA ALA A 78 -1.35 18.63 -2.38
C ALA A 78 -2.81 18.16 -2.62
N ALA A 79 -3.33 18.31 -3.84
CA ALA A 79 -4.66 17.81 -4.20
C ALA A 79 -4.70 16.26 -4.22
N ASP A 80 -3.65 15.62 -4.71
CA ASP A 80 -3.52 14.16 -4.67
C ASP A 80 -3.41 13.65 -3.23
N ALA A 81 -2.63 14.34 -2.39
CA ALA A 81 -2.49 14.00 -0.97
C ALA A 81 -3.84 14.07 -0.24
N ARG A 82 -4.66 15.09 -0.54
CA ARG A 82 -6.05 15.21 -0.02
C ARG A 82 -6.95 14.09 -0.53
N ARG A 83 -6.90 13.79 -1.83
CA ARG A 83 -7.73 12.74 -2.45
C ARG A 83 -7.40 11.35 -1.90
N THR A 84 -6.13 11.10 -1.64
CA THR A 84 -5.62 9.82 -1.11
C THR A 84 -5.56 9.78 0.41
N ARG A 85 -5.79 10.92 1.08
CA ARG A 85 -5.59 11.10 2.52
C ARG A 85 -4.20 10.61 2.97
N LEU A 86 -3.17 10.93 2.21
CA LEU A 86 -1.80 10.52 2.55
C LEU A 86 -1.34 11.27 3.80
N ALA A 87 -0.89 10.55 4.82
CA ALA A 87 -0.32 11.14 6.02
C ALA A 87 1.20 11.34 5.87
N SER A 88 1.90 10.31 5.40
CA SER A 88 3.34 10.32 5.22
C SER A 88 3.75 9.35 4.11
N SER A 89 4.86 9.62 3.43
CA SER A 89 5.41 8.76 2.38
C SER A 89 6.68 8.04 2.84
N PRO A 90 6.94 6.80 2.38
CA PRO A 90 6.03 5.93 1.62
C PRO A 90 4.94 5.32 2.51
N THR A 91 3.80 4.91 1.96
CA THR A 91 2.72 4.24 2.69
C THR A 91 2.23 3.01 1.92
N ILE A 92 2.05 1.87 2.60
CA ILE A 92 1.44 0.67 2.04
C ILE A 92 0.09 0.46 2.71
N ARG A 93 -0.96 0.27 1.90
CA ARG A 93 -2.30 -0.08 2.38
C ARG A 93 -2.73 -1.39 1.75
N ILE A 94 -3.32 -2.28 2.53
CA ILE A 94 -3.93 -3.51 2.03
C ILE A 94 -5.44 -3.35 2.24
N ASP A 95 -6.23 -3.54 1.18
CA ASP A 95 -7.68 -3.27 1.15
C ASP A 95 -8.06 -1.90 1.77
N GLY A 96 -7.26 -0.87 1.48
CA GLY A 96 -7.45 0.49 1.98
C GLY A 96 -6.93 0.76 3.40
N ARG A 97 -6.44 -0.26 4.11
CA ARG A 97 -5.94 -0.16 5.49
C ARG A 97 -4.44 -0.05 5.52
N ASP A 98 -3.94 0.99 6.18
CA ASP A 98 -2.50 1.15 6.40
C ASP A 98 -1.93 -0.03 7.20
N VAL A 99 -0.82 -0.60 6.73
CA VAL A 99 -0.15 -1.73 7.40
C VAL A 99 0.42 -1.38 8.77
N GLN A 100 0.69 -0.09 9.04
CA GLN A 100 1.14 0.40 10.35
C GLN A 100 0.52 1.80 10.63
N PRO A 101 -0.73 1.90 11.09
CA PRO A 101 -1.46 3.17 11.22
C PRO A 101 -0.79 4.22 12.13
N ALA A 102 0.02 3.78 13.10
CA ALA A 102 0.85 4.66 13.90
C ALA A 102 2.02 5.18 13.03
N ILE A 103 1.95 6.48 12.70
CA ILE A 103 2.95 7.17 11.91
C ILE A 103 4.12 7.58 12.81
N ASP A 104 5.33 7.25 12.36
CA ASP A 104 6.60 7.75 12.90
C ASP A 104 7.39 8.32 11.73
N GLU A 105 8.09 9.43 11.93
CA GLU A 105 8.78 10.16 10.86
C GLU A 105 10.20 10.51 11.27
N SER A 106 11.06 10.66 10.27
CA SER A 106 12.41 11.20 10.48
C SER A 106 12.89 11.95 9.24
N PRO A 107 13.87 12.85 9.39
CA PRO A 107 14.44 13.61 8.27
C PRO A 107 14.87 12.69 7.13
N CYS A 108 14.46 13.05 5.92
CA CYS A 108 14.74 12.30 4.71
C CYS A 108 15.60 13.15 3.78
N ASN A 109 16.88 12.80 3.69
CA ASN A 109 17.83 13.55 2.86
C ASN A 109 17.38 13.56 1.39
N SER A 110 16.99 12.41 0.83
CA SER A 110 16.56 12.36 -0.58
C SER A 110 15.36 13.26 -0.88
N CYS A 111 14.33 13.28 -0.03
CA CYS A 111 13.20 14.18 -0.23
C CYS A 111 13.55 15.64 0.05
N SER A 112 14.50 15.90 0.94
CA SER A 112 15.00 17.26 1.18
C SER A 112 15.81 17.77 -0.02
N ASP A 113 16.64 16.91 -0.62
CA ASP A 113 17.44 17.21 -1.81
C ASP A 113 16.54 17.49 -3.03
N LEU A 114 15.47 16.71 -3.20
CA LEU A 114 14.40 16.97 -4.19
C LEU A 114 13.73 18.35 -4.00
N CYS A 115 13.79 18.89 -2.78
CA CYS A 115 13.26 20.20 -2.41
C CYS A 115 14.33 21.30 -2.38
N GLY A 116 15.48 21.08 -3.02
CA GLY A 116 16.59 22.04 -3.09
C GLY A 116 17.48 22.07 -1.84
N GLY A 117 17.37 21.08 -0.94
CA GLY A 117 18.25 20.86 0.22
C GLY A 117 18.08 21.85 1.38
N GLU A 118 17.54 23.05 1.14
CA GLU A 118 17.33 24.09 2.16
C GLU A 118 16.15 23.80 3.07
N THR A 119 15.21 22.97 2.60
CA THR A 119 13.98 22.66 3.33
C THR A 119 13.97 21.18 3.73
N GLY A 120 14.08 20.92 5.03
CA GLY A 120 14.05 19.56 5.57
C GLY A 120 12.67 18.93 5.42
N VAL A 121 12.61 17.76 4.77
CA VAL A 121 11.38 16.97 4.62
C VAL A 121 11.48 15.72 5.48
N ASP A 122 10.52 15.56 6.40
CA ASP A 122 10.38 14.35 7.20
C ASP A 122 9.56 13.29 6.45
N CYS A 123 10.10 12.08 6.32
CA CYS A 123 9.40 10.96 5.68
C CYS A 123 9.17 9.83 6.67
N ARG A 124 8.21 8.97 6.32
CA ARG A 124 7.80 7.85 7.13
C ARG A 124 8.96 6.94 7.50
N THR A 125 8.91 6.47 8.73
CA THR A 125 9.70 5.35 9.23
C THR A 125 8.79 4.28 9.79
N TRP A 126 9.35 3.09 9.94
CA TRP A 126 8.62 1.87 10.30
C TRP A 126 9.18 1.35 11.61
N LEU A 127 8.31 0.89 12.51
CA LEU A 127 8.71 0.30 13.77
C LEU A 127 8.42 -1.20 13.68
N PHE A 128 9.47 -2.01 13.75
CA PHE A 128 9.34 -3.46 13.70
C PHE A 128 10.33 -4.08 14.67
N ASP A 129 9.88 -5.05 15.47
CA ASP A 129 10.71 -5.73 16.48
C ASP A 129 11.48 -4.77 17.43
N GLY A 130 10.87 -3.63 17.76
CA GLY A 130 11.47 -2.61 18.62
C GLY A 130 12.50 -1.70 17.93
N GLU A 131 12.78 -1.93 16.65
CA GLU A 131 13.75 -1.16 15.86
C GLU A 131 13.05 -0.25 14.84
N ARG A 132 13.64 0.93 14.64
CA ARG A 132 13.20 1.88 13.62
C ARG A 132 13.90 1.60 12.30
N HIS A 133 13.13 1.52 11.23
CA HIS A 133 13.62 1.31 9.87
C HIS A 133 13.19 2.45 8.94
N SER A 134 14.09 2.88 8.06
CA SER A 134 13.80 3.90 7.03
C SER A 134 13.01 3.35 5.84
N ARG A 135 12.91 2.02 5.71
CA ARG A 135 12.19 1.27 4.68
C ARG A 135 11.30 0.25 5.37
N ALA A 136 10.15 -0.08 4.79
CA ALA A 136 9.25 -1.07 5.41
C ALA A 136 9.94 -2.43 5.48
N PRO A 137 10.11 -3.04 6.67
CA PRO A 137 10.74 -4.36 6.77
C PRO A 137 9.92 -5.42 6.04
N VAL A 138 10.57 -6.32 5.31
CA VAL A 138 9.89 -7.42 4.59
C VAL A 138 9.01 -8.25 5.54
N ALA A 139 9.49 -8.52 6.76
CA ALA A 139 8.75 -9.31 7.74
C ALA A 139 7.46 -8.61 8.22
N LEU A 140 7.47 -7.28 8.38
CA LEU A 140 6.27 -6.48 8.66
C LEU A 140 5.23 -6.67 7.54
N LEU A 141 5.67 -6.60 6.28
CA LEU A 141 4.78 -6.70 5.11
C LEU A 141 4.24 -8.12 4.91
N VAL A 142 5.06 -9.15 5.16
CA VAL A 142 4.63 -10.55 5.14
C VAL A 142 3.53 -10.78 6.19
N ASP A 143 3.74 -10.33 7.43
CA ASP A 143 2.73 -10.43 8.49
C ASP A 143 1.43 -9.71 8.12
N ALA A 144 1.52 -8.49 7.57
CA ALA A 144 0.37 -7.73 7.13
C ALA A 144 -0.43 -8.44 6.01
N LEU A 145 0.25 -8.98 4.99
CA LEU A 145 -0.38 -9.71 3.88
C LEU A 145 -1.06 -11.01 4.36
N LEU A 146 -0.42 -11.77 5.25
CA LEU A 146 -0.99 -12.98 5.83
C LEU A 146 -2.24 -12.68 6.66
N ARG A 147 -2.21 -11.64 7.49
CA ARG A 147 -3.38 -11.19 8.26
C ARG A 147 -4.52 -10.73 7.36
N ALA A 148 -4.17 -10.08 6.25
CA ALA A 148 -5.15 -9.62 5.26
C ALA A 148 -5.84 -10.76 4.51
N ALA A 149 -5.08 -11.80 4.18
CA ALA A 149 -5.59 -12.98 3.50
C ALA A 149 -6.51 -13.83 4.40
N PHE A 150 -6.14 -14.04 5.66
CA PHE A 150 -6.72 -15.12 6.46
C PHE A 150 -7.43 -14.73 7.75
N SER A 151 -7.45 -13.45 8.14
CA SER A 151 -8.19 -13.08 9.35
C SER A 151 -9.65 -12.70 9.04
N ASP A 152 -10.61 -13.41 9.67
CA ASP A 152 -12.04 -13.05 9.63
C ASP A 152 -12.31 -11.63 10.18
N ARG A 153 -11.36 -11.11 10.95
CA ARG A 153 -11.39 -9.71 11.39
C ARG A 153 -11.15 -8.81 10.20
N TRP A 154 -10.16 -9.04 9.36
CA TRP A 154 -9.84 -8.22 8.19
C TRP A 154 -11.02 -8.09 7.23
N GLU A 155 -11.76 -9.17 6.95
CA GLU A 155 -12.98 -9.11 6.14
C GLU A 155 -14.10 -8.28 6.78
N ARG A 156 -14.36 -8.45 8.09
CA ARG A 156 -15.39 -7.67 8.83
C ARG A 156 -15.11 -6.16 8.92
N TYR A 157 -13.92 -5.78 8.50
CA TYR A 157 -13.32 -4.47 8.60
C TYR A 157 -13.06 -3.88 7.20
N GLY A 158 -12.87 -4.71 6.17
CA GLY A 158 -12.88 -4.30 4.76
C GLY A 158 -14.29 -4.22 4.15
N THR A 159 -15.28 -4.86 4.77
CA THR A 159 -16.71 -4.83 4.36
C THR A 159 -17.58 -3.89 5.20
N ARG A 160 -17.16 -3.57 6.44
CA ARG A 160 -17.63 -2.34 7.07
C ARG A 160 -17.05 -1.20 6.26
N GLU A 161 -17.92 -0.27 5.94
CA GLU A 161 -17.66 0.92 5.14
C GLU A 161 -16.26 1.46 5.41
N ARG A 162 -15.61 1.97 4.35
CA ARG A 162 -14.52 2.95 4.44
C ARG A 162 -14.54 3.59 5.81
N ASP A 163 -13.42 3.61 6.53
CA ASP A 163 -13.28 4.41 7.75
C ASP A 163 -13.60 5.91 7.42
N ALA A 164 -14.89 6.23 7.30
CA ALA A 164 -15.51 7.32 7.99
C ALA A 164 -15.40 6.94 9.47
N GLU A 165 -15.07 7.93 10.30
CA GLU A 165 -14.94 7.85 11.76
C GLU A 165 -13.52 7.82 12.33
N THR A 166 -12.67 8.69 11.79
CA THR A 166 -12.52 9.96 12.52
C THR A 166 -13.23 11.00 11.66
N GLY A 167 -14.34 11.59 12.14
CA GLY A 167 -15.04 12.66 11.43
C GLY A 167 -14.23 13.96 11.31
N ASP A 168 -12.91 13.89 11.46
CA ASP A 168 -12.02 15.02 11.33
C ASP A 168 -11.66 15.19 9.84
N PRO A 169 -11.92 16.36 9.24
CA PRO A 169 -11.51 16.62 7.87
C PRO A 169 -10.01 16.44 7.71
N TYR A 170 -9.60 15.76 6.63
CA TYR A 170 -8.19 15.64 6.28
C TYR A 170 -7.53 17.02 6.21
N ARG A 171 -6.45 17.19 6.97
CA ARG A 171 -5.57 18.35 6.90
C ARG A 171 -4.26 17.90 6.27
N LEU A 172 -3.75 18.68 5.31
CA LEU A 172 -2.46 18.40 4.69
C LEU A 172 -1.38 18.44 5.78
N PRO A 173 -0.71 17.31 6.06
CA PRO A 173 0.36 17.24 7.03
C PRO A 173 1.53 18.16 6.67
N GLU A 174 2.26 18.60 7.68
CA GLU A 174 3.34 19.58 7.51
C GLU A 174 4.42 19.07 6.56
N ASN A 175 4.89 17.84 6.73
CA ASN A 175 5.90 17.25 5.86
C ASN A 175 5.50 17.24 4.37
N LEU A 176 4.24 16.93 4.06
CA LEU A 176 3.71 16.96 2.70
C LEU A 176 3.57 18.40 2.19
N ARG A 177 3.12 19.33 3.03
CA ARG A 177 3.05 20.75 2.71
C ARG A 177 4.43 21.29 2.33
N THR A 178 5.42 21.02 3.17
CA THR A 178 6.83 21.39 2.97
C THR A 178 7.37 20.83 1.66
N PHE A 179 7.12 19.54 1.38
CA PHE A 179 7.56 18.88 0.15
C PHE A 179 6.96 19.53 -1.11
N PHE A 180 5.63 19.72 -1.15
CA PHE A 180 4.97 20.27 -2.34
C PHE A 180 5.32 21.74 -2.57
N GLU A 181 5.34 22.58 -1.52
CA GLU A 181 5.69 24.00 -1.64
C GLU A 181 7.12 24.21 -2.17
N ALA A 182 8.06 23.32 -1.81
CA ALA A 182 9.44 23.41 -2.29
C ALA A 182 9.60 22.87 -3.71
N THR A 183 8.89 21.80 -4.06
CA THR A 183 8.90 21.23 -5.41
C THR A 183 8.30 22.21 -6.43
N GLU A 184 7.22 22.92 -6.07
CA GLU A 184 6.62 23.98 -6.90
C GLU A 184 7.58 25.16 -7.14
N ARG A 185 8.38 25.53 -6.13
CA ARG A 185 9.42 26.58 -6.26
C ARG A 185 10.57 26.15 -7.18
N GLY A 186 10.96 24.88 -7.15
CA GLY A 186 11.97 24.33 -8.05
C GLY A 186 11.53 24.27 -9.52
N GLN A 187 10.26 23.98 -9.79
CA GLN A 187 9.69 23.91 -11.14
C GLN A 187 9.38 25.29 -11.76
N GLY A 188 9.31 26.35 -10.95
CA GLY A 188 9.11 27.73 -11.42
C GLY A 188 10.39 28.47 -11.84
N GLY A 189 11.57 27.83 -11.70
CA GLY A 189 12.87 28.43 -12.00
C GLY A 189 13.49 28.06 -13.36
N GLU A 190 12.90 27.12 -14.10
CA GLU A 190 13.42 26.67 -15.40
C GLU A 190 12.84 27.51 -16.55
N ASN A 191 13.03 28.83 -16.52
CA ASN A 191 12.88 29.64 -17.73
C ASN A 191 13.64 30.96 -17.60
N GLU A 192 14.98 30.90 -17.59
CA GLU A 192 15.85 31.89 -18.25
C GLU A 192 17.32 31.50 -18.06
N THR A 193 18.08 31.61 -19.16
CA THR A 193 19.55 31.64 -19.27
C THR A 193 20.24 30.32 -19.63
N GLU A 194 20.42 30.17 -20.95
CA GLU A 194 21.59 29.68 -21.70
C GLU A 194 22.31 28.36 -21.31
N PRO A 195 22.71 27.58 -22.33
CA PRO A 195 23.32 26.27 -22.12
C PRO A 195 24.72 26.40 -21.50
N CYS A 196 24.98 25.57 -20.49
CA CYS A 196 26.30 25.36 -19.95
C CYS A 196 27.21 24.69 -21.00
N CYS A 197 28.23 25.43 -21.44
CA CYS A 197 29.45 25.04 -22.16
C CYS A 197 29.31 24.56 -23.62
#